data_AF-A0AAE1H4J1-F1
#
_entry.id   AF-A0AAE1H4J1-F1
#
_cell.length_a   1.000
_cell.length_b   1.000
_cell.length_c   1.000
_cell.angle_alpha   90.00
_cell.angle_beta   90.00
_cell.angle_gamma   90.00
#
_symmetry.space_group_name_H-M   'P 1'
#
loop_
_entity.id
_entity.type
_entity.pdbx_description
1 polymer ?
#
loop_
_entity_poly.entity_id
_entity_poly.type
_entity_poly.pdbx_seq_one_letter_code
_entity_poly.pdbx_strand_id
1 'polypeptide(L)'
;MSVPLDFRKGAKTKKFELLIERIEKVHNDAIRQIFENNKSRYSELYGHVKVVKVFHGTKRENIPSILRNNLKCHRHGQNVGHRFGAGVSFSAISNYSSHYCDEDEEVKQMLLCLVLVSEIVEVPEVKNKRSTLQKPPFIENRWPPIRYDTTAKNKVTMDVIVKFEDNTFYPAFVISFQKRPLIPISVSLQPAHSTFQSESYARPVQNQCFAPSRNHSSVINSIHRRANLDNHVEQPRSTFVTSPPAARTNQEDFFVPVLLLLSFLALVKVFEIINDELKKKFRF
;
A
#
# COMPACT_ATOMS: atom_id res chain seq x y z
N MET A 1 19.65 15.99 -12.09
CA MET A 1 18.49 16.43 -11.28
C MET A 1 18.76 16.08 -9.82
N SER A 2 18.62 17.02 -8.89
CA SER A 2 18.82 16.76 -7.46
C SER A 2 17.73 15.83 -6.93
N VAL A 3 18.11 14.80 -6.18
CA VAL A 3 17.18 13.92 -5.45
C VAL A 3 16.31 14.78 -4.52
N PRO A 4 14.97 14.74 -4.61
CA PRO A 4 14.09 15.50 -3.73
C PRO A 4 14.44 15.25 -2.25
N LEU A 5 14.40 16.29 -1.40
CA LEU A 5 14.69 16.18 0.04
C LEU A 5 13.90 15.06 0.73
N ASP A 6 12.66 14.82 0.27
CA ASP A 6 11.76 13.78 0.74
C ASP A 6 12.38 12.36 0.64
N PHE A 7 13.37 12.15 -0.24
CA PHE A 7 14.05 10.86 -0.38
C PHE A 7 15.06 10.54 0.71
N ARG A 8 15.60 11.56 1.38
CA ARG A 8 16.74 11.38 2.27
C ARG A 8 16.35 10.60 3.53
N LYS A 9 15.09 10.69 3.96
CA LYS A 9 14.61 9.99 5.15
C LYS A 9 14.61 8.48 4.91
N GLY A 10 15.57 7.80 5.54
CA GLY A 10 15.72 6.35 5.47
C GLY A 10 16.47 5.83 4.25
N ALA A 11 17.02 6.68 3.38
CA ALA A 11 17.80 6.21 2.22
C ALA A 11 19.13 5.57 2.63
N LYS A 12 19.69 5.90 3.80
CA LYS A 12 20.91 5.30 4.33
C LYS A 12 20.66 4.74 5.72
N THR A 13 21.15 3.53 5.96
CA THR A 13 21.14 2.85 7.26
C THR A 13 22.57 2.50 7.66
N LYS A 14 22.76 1.88 8.83
CA LYS A 14 24.07 1.31 9.20
C LYS A 14 24.51 0.15 8.31
N LYS A 15 23.57 -0.50 7.60
CA LYS A 15 23.81 -1.76 6.86
C LYS A 15 23.88 -1.57 5.35
N PHE A 16 23.20 -0.56 4.81
CA PHE A 16 23.07 -0.35 3.38
C PHE A 16 22.64 1.08 3.05
N GLU A 17 22.76 1.44 1.78
CA GLU A 17 22.28 2.67 1.18
C GLU A 17 21.41 2.37 -0.05
N LEU A 18 20.35 3.16 -0.23
CA LEU A 18 19.50 3.14 -1.42
C LEU A 18 20.04 4.18 -2.41
N LEU A 19 20.58 3.71 -3.52
CA LEU A 19 21.14 4.55 -4.57
C LEU A 19 20.11 4.70 -5.69
N ILE A 20 19.64 5.93 -5.91
CA ILE A 20 18.69 6.21 -7.00
C ILE A 20 19.44 6.16 -8.32
N GLU A 21 18.89 5.40 -9.26
CA GLU A 21 19.34 5.41 -10.65
C GLU A 21 18.47 6.33 -11.51
N ARG A 22 17.14 6.24 -11.32
CA ARG A 22 16.18 6.94 -12.18
C ARG A 22 14.92 7.30 -11.43
N ILE A 23 14.38 8.48 -11.75
CA ILE A 23 13.07 8.96 -11.30
C ILE A 23 12.26 9.28 -12.54
N GLU A 24 11.14 8.60 -12.72
CA GLU A 24 10.25 8.76 -13.87
C GLU A 24 8.95 9.36 -13.41
N LYS A 25 8.55 10.49 -14.00
CA LYS A 25 7.28 11.13 -13.70
C LYS A 25 6.14 10.35 -14.33
N VAL A 26 5.11 10.08 -13.55
CA VAL A 26 3.90 9.42 -14.03
C VAL A 26 2.96 10.46 -14.66
N HIS A 27 2.49 10.14 -15.86
CA HIS A 27 1.49 10.91 -16.59
C HIS A 27 0.23 10.06 -16.77
N ASN A 28 -0.74 10.25 -15.89
CA ASN A 28 -2.08 9.67 -16.01
C ASN A 28 -3.12 10.71 -15.56
N ASP A 29 -3.58 11.52 -16.51
CA ASP A 29 -4.45 12.66 -16.24
C ASP A 29 -5.82 12.24 -15.71
N ALA A 30 -6.33 11.07 -16.14
CA ALA A 30 -7.59 10.55 -15.64
C ALA A 30 -7.53 10.24 -14.13
N ILE A 31 -6.52 9.49 -13.67
CA ILE A 31 -6.34 9.22 -12.23
C ILE A 31 -6.05 10.51 -11.48
N ARG A 32 -5.25 11.40 -12.05
CA ARG A 32 -4.92 12.69 -11.44
C ARG A 32 -6.18 13.55 -11.24
N GLN A 33 -7.07 13.62 -12.21
CA GLN A 33 -8.32 14.36 -12.09
C GLN A 33 -9.20 13.79 -10.96
N ILE A 34 -9.32 12.46 -10.86
CA ILE A 34 -10.07 11.82 -9.77
C ILE A 34 -9.43 12.15 -8.41
N PHE A 35 -8.10 12.15 -8.32
CA PHE A 35 -7.39 12.53 -7.11
C PHE A 35 -7.65 13.99 -6.70
N GLU A 36 -7.60 14.94 -7.64
CA GLU A 36 -7.89 16.35 -7.35
C GLU A 36 -9.37 16.57 -6.98
N ASN A 37 -10.31 15.85 -7.62
CA ASN A 37 -11.72 15.89 -7.22
C ASN A 37 -11.91 15.38 -5.78
N ASN A 38 -11.24 14.28 -5.42
CA ASN A 38 -11.26 13.76 -4.05
C ASN A 38 -10.59 14.69 -3.05
N LYS A 39 -9.59 15.46 -3.47
CA LYS A 39 -8.97 16.49 -2.62
C LYS A 39 -9.98 17.59 -2.28
N SER A 40 -10.75 18.09 -3.24
CA SER A 40 -11.82 19.05 -2.98
C SER A 40 -12.86 18.46 -2.02
N ARG A 41 -13.30 17.23 -2.28
CA ARG A 41 -14.24 16.52 -1.39
C ARG A 41 -13.69 16.35 0.03
N TYR A 42 -12.41 16.02 0.19
CA TYR A 42 -11.77 15.93 1.51
C TYR A 42 -11.76 17.29 2.20
N SER A 43 -11.46 18.37 1.48
CA SER A 43 -11.50 19.72 2.04
C SER A 43 -12.89 20.10 2.54
N GLU A 44 -13.95 19.76 1.80
CA GLU A 44 -15.34 20.01 2.21
C GLU A 44 -15.75 19.15 3.40
N LEU A 45 -15.42 17.86 3.34
CA LEU A 45 -15.84 16.87 4.33
C LEU A 45 -15.11 17.02 5.67
N TYR A 46 -13.82 17.30 5.64
CA TYR A 46 -12.96 17.39 6.82
C TYR A 46 -12.73 18.83 7.28
N GLY A 47 -12.91 19.83 6.41
CA GLY A 47 -12.55 21.23 6.64
C GLY A 47 -11.11 21.57 6.24
N HIS A 48 -10.27 20.55 6.04
CA HIS A 48 -8.89 20.67 5.59
C HIS A 48 -8.45 19.38 4.88
N VAL A 49 -7.41 19.50 4.06
CA VAL A 49 -6.73 18.35 3.46
C VAL A 49 -5.27 18.69 3.20
N LYS A 50 -4.38 17.78 3.59
CA LYS A 50 -2.95 17.86 3.26
C LYS A 50 -2.61 16.82 2.21
N VAL A 51 -1.84 17.23 1.21
CA VAL A 51 -1.18 16.31 0.29
C VAL A 51 0.19 15.98 0.84
N VAL A 52 0.43 14.72 1.17
CA VAL A 52 1.74 14.23 1.63
C VAL A 52 2.40 13.38 0.56
N LYS A 53 3.73 13.42 0.49
CA LYS A 53 4.54 12.60 -0.39
C LYS A 53 5.10 11.43 0.40
N VAL A 54 4.70 10.22 0.05
CA VAL A 54 5.08 9.00 0.77
C VAL A 54 5.35 7.86 -0.21
N PHE A 55 6.20 6.93 0.21
CA PHE A 55 6.61 5.79 -0.57
C PHE A 55 5.60 4.64 -0.49
N HIS A 56 5.45 3.93 -1.60
CA HIS A 56 4.78 2.65 -1.67
C HIS A 56 5.71 1.64 -2.35
N GLY A 57 6.22 0.69 -1.56
CA GLY A 57 6.96 -0.45 -2.07
C GLY A 57 6.01 -1.52 -2.58
N THR A 58 6.32 -2.09 -3.73
CA THR A 58 5.56 -3.18 -4.34
C THR A 58 6.47 -3.94 -5.29
N LYS A 59 6.06 -5.13 -5.70
CA LYS A 59 6.76 -5.86 -6.75
C LYS A 59 6.69 -5.09 -8.08
N ARG A 60 7.77 -5.15 -8.84
CA ARG A 60 7.93 -4.51 -10.15
C ARG A 60 6.82 -4.90 -11.13
N GLU A 61 6.41 -6.17 -11.11
CA GLU A 61 5.30 -6.69 -11.93
C GLU A 61 3.96 -5.95 -11.69
N ASN A 62 3.74 -5.40 -10.51
CA ASN A 62 2.51 -4.68 -10.17
C ASN A 62 2.49 -3.25 -10.71
N ILE A 63 3.65 -2.63 -10.92
CA ILE A 63 3.76 -1.20 -11.26
C ILE A 63 2.92 -0.83 -12.49
N PRO A 64 3.01 -1.52 -13.65
CA PRO A 64 2.21 -1.15 -14.82
C PRO A 64 0.70 -1.13 -14.55
N SER A 65 0.21 -2.09 -13.75
CA SER A 65 -1.20 -2.16 -13.38
C SER A 65 -1.61 -1.02 -12.44
N ILE A 66 -0.73 -0.63 -11.51
CA ILE A 66 -0.96 0.47 -10.58
C ILE A 66 -0.97 1.80 -11.33
N LEU A 67 -0.04 2.01 -12.25
CA LEU A 67 0.00 3.24 -13.05
C LEU A 67 -1.23 3.39 -13.96
N ARG A 68 -1.80 2.27 -14.42
CA ARG A 68 -3.00 2.26 -15.26
C ARG A 68 -4.29 2.43 -14.46
N ASN A 69 -4.41 1.74 -13.33
CA ASN A 69 -5.70 1.53 -12.63
C ASN A 69 -5.74 2.07 -11.20
N ASN A 70 -4.64 2.65 -10.72
CA ASN A 70 -4.38 3.03 -9.32
C ASN A 70 -4.31 1.83 -8.36
N LEU A 71 -3.87 2.09 -7.13
CA LEU A 71 -4.00 1.13 -6.03
C LEU A 71 -5.48 1.03 -5.60
N LYS A 72 -5.87 -0.14 -5.09
CA LYS A 72 -7.23 -0.43 -4.60
C LYS A 72 -7.16 -0.96 -3.18
N CYS A 73 -7.74 -0.24 -2.22
CA CYS A 73 -7.74 -0.54 -0.79
C CYS A 73 -8.28 -1.94 -0.50
N HIS A 74 -9.39 -2.32 -1.12
CA HIS A 74 -9.98 -3.65 -0.91
C HIS A 74 -9.09 -4.80 -1.42
N ARG A 75 -8.30 -4.60 -2.48
CA ARG A 75 -7.38 -5.63 -3.02
C ARG A 75 -6.07 -5.66 -2.25
N HIS A 76 -5.49 -4.49 -2.01
CA HIS A 76 -4.19 -4.38 -1.35
C HIS A 76 -4.29 -4.73 0.12
N GLY A 77 -5.42 -4.46 0.78
CA GLY A 77 -5.72 -4.85 2.16
C GLY A 77 -5.74 -6.36 2.43
N GLN A 78 -5.74 -7.20 1.39
CA GLN A 78 -5.69 -8.66 1.51
C GLN A 78 -4.26 -9.23 1.48
N ASN A 79 -3.27 -8.43 1.10
CA ASN A 79 -1.86 -8.83 1.11
C ASN A 79 -1.33 -9.05 2.54
N VAL A 80 -0.21 -9.77 2.67
CA VAL A 80 0.46 -9.97 3.96
C VAL A 80 1.13 -8.66 4.39
N GLY A 81 1.08 -8.32 5.70
CA GLY A 81 1.83 -7.16 6.24
C GLY A 81 1.00 -5.99 6.79
N HIS A 82 -0.33 -6.09 6.83
CA HIS A 82 -1.21 -5.06 7.41
C HIS A 82 -1.10 -5.01 8.93
N ARG A 83 -0.17 -4.22 9.47
CA ARG A 83 0.02 -4.08 10.93
C ARG A 83 -0.81 -2.95 11.54
N PHE A 84 -1.24 -1.99 10.72
CA PHE A 84 -1.94 -0.76 11.12
C PHE A 84 -3.32 -0.59 10.44
N GLY A 85 -3.77 -1.59 9.67
CA GLY A 85 -5.08 -1.56 9.00
C GLY A 85 -5.08 -2.32 7.68
N ALA A 86 -6.24 -2.88 7.31
CA ALA A 86 -6.45 -3.64 6.06
C ALA A 86 -6.76 -2.70 4.88
N GLY A 87 -5.82 -1.81 4.57
CA GLY A 87 -5.90 -0.85 3.47
C GLY A 87 -4.58 -0.73 2.71
N VAL A 88 -4.41 0.31 1.90
CA VAL A 88 -3.12 0.57 1.23
C VAL A 88 -2.16 1.24 2.20
N SER A 89 -1.00 0.63 2.41
CA SER A 89 0.06 1.17 3.26
C SER A 89 1.05 2.03 2.49
N PHE A 90 1.46 3.13 3.10
CA PHE A 90 2.51 4.04 2.62
C PHE A 90 3.49 4.37 3.75
N SER A 91 4.67 4.87 3.42
CA SER A 91 5.69 5.24 4.41
C SER A 91 6.47 6.48 4.00
N ALA A 92 6.73 7.38 4.94
CA ALA A 92 7.70 8.47 4.76
C ALA A 92 9.18 7.98 4.80
N ILE A 93 9.43 6.69 5.06
CA ILE A 93 10.76 6.10 5.16
C ILE A 93 11.00 5.21 3.93
N SER A 94 11.95 5.61 3.07
CA SER A 94 12.24 4.87 1.83
C SER A 94 12.74 3.44 2.09
N ASN A 95 13.63 3.25 3.08
CA ASN A 95 14.04 1.91 3.52
C ASN A 95 12.84 1.03 3.91
N TYR A 96 11.87 1.56 4.68
CA TYR A 96 10.71 0.77 5.08
C TYR A 96 9.95 0.25 3.86
N SER A 97 9.74 1.10 2.86
CA SER A 97 9.09 0.69 1.61
C SER A 97 9.94 -0.26 0.76
N SER A 98 11.27 -0.13 0.79
CA SER A 98 12.18 -1.01 0.03
C SER A 98 12.07 -2.48 0.40
N HIS A 99 11.60 -2.80 1.62
CA HIS A 99 11.36 -4.18 2.05
C HIS A 99 10.20 -4.87 1.33
N TYR A 100 9.35 -4.12 0.63
CA TYR A 100 8.21 -4.64 -0.14
C TYR A 100 8.49 -4.68 -1.65
N CYS A 101 9.70 -4.32 -2.06
CA CYS A 101 10.18 -4.44 -3.45
C CYS A 101 10.84 -5.81 -3.65
N ASP A 102 11.02 -6.23 -4.90
CA ASP A 102 11.64 -7.52 -5.22
C ASP A 102 13.06 -7.64 -4.65
N GLU A 103 13.34 -8.70 -3.89
CA GLU A 103 14.64 -8.88 -3.21
C GLU A 103 15.76 -9.24 -4.19
N ASP A 104 15.45 -10.06 -5.19
CA ASP A 104 16.41 -10.65 -6.15
C ASP A 104 16.77 -9.73 -7.33
N GLU A 105 16.04 -8.61 -7.49
CA GLU A 105 16.34 -7.62 -8.54
C GLU A 105 17.49 -6.70 -8.11
N GLU A 106 18.49 -6.55 -8.99
CA GLU A 106 19.59 -5.59 -8.82
C GLU A 106 19.05 -4.15 -8.77
N VAL A 107 18.17 -3.82 -9.72
CA VAL A 107 17.46 -2.54 -9.80
C VAL A 107 16.02 -2.74 -9.36
N LYS A 108 15.73 -2.24 -8.16
CA LYS A 108 14.40 -2.29 -7.54
C LYS A 108 13.59 -1.07 -7.94
N GLN A 109 12.27 -1.19 -7.89
CA GLN A 109 11.37 -0.07 -8.15
C GLN A 109 10.38 0.13 -7.01
N MET A 110 10.15 1.40 -6.65
CA MET A 110 9.06 1.80 -5.75
C MET A 110 8.33 3.03 -6.29
N LEU A 111 7.14 3.29 -5.77
CA LEU A 111 6.35 4.46 -6.13
C LEU A 111 6.52 5.57 -5.09
N LEU A 112 6.63 6.82 -5.56
CA LEU A 112 6.37 8.00 -4.73
C LEU A 112 4.95 8.49 -5.02
N CYS A 113 4.09 8.40 -4.02
CA CYS A 113 2.69 8.73 -4.12
C CYS A 113 2.38 10.06 -3.44
N LEU A 114 1.49 10.83 -4.05
CA LEU A 114 0.74 11.89 -3.36
C LEU A 114 -0.42 11.23 -2.63
N VAL A 115 -0.62 11.52 -1.35
CA VAL A 115 -1.69 10.94 -0.53
C VAL A 115 -2.45 12.05 0.18
N LEU A 116 -3.77 11.98 0.13
CA LEU A 116 -4.68 12.88 0.87
C LEU A 116 -4.79 12.42 2.31
N VAL A 117 -4.50 13.32 3.24
CA VAL A 117 -4.59 13.10 4.68
C VAL A 117 -5.28 14.30 5.32
N SER A 118 -6.33 14.06 6.10
CA SER A 118 -7.04 15.09 6.86
C SER A 118 -7.01 14.79 8.36
N GLU A 119 -7.54 13.65 8.75
CA GLU A 119 -7.68 13.14 10.10
C GLU A 119 -6.95 11.80 10.24
N ILE A 120 -5.93 11.80 11.10
CA ILE A 120 -5.02 10.68 11.30
C ILE A 120 -5.09 10.17 12.74
N VAL A 121 -5.26 8.86 12.91
CA VAL A 121 -5.26 8.21 14.22
C VAL A 121 -4.12 7.21 14.32
N GLU A 122 -3.40 7.24 15.43
CA GLU A 122 -2.41 6.20 15.75
C GLU A 122 -3.13 4.96 16.24
N VAL A 123 -2.74 3.80 15.72
CA VAL A 123 -3.30 2.51 16.14
C VAL A 123 -2.18 1.58 16.60
N PRO A 124 -2.45 0.73 17.61
CA PRO A 124 -1.45 -0.22 18.08
C PRO A 124 -1.05 -1.17 16.96
N GLU A 125 0.23 -1.51 16.95
CA GLU A 125 0.78 -2.48 16.00
C GLU A 125 0.26 -3.88 16.31
N VAL A 126 -0.47 -4.48 15.37
CA VAL A 126 -0.87 -5.89 15.50
C VAL A 126 0.35 -6.76 15.16
N LYS A 127 0.89 -7.46 16.17
CA LYS A 127 2.01 -8.40 16.02
C LYS A 127 1.49 -9.81 15.74
N ASN A 128 2.18 -10.55 14.88
CA ASN A 128 1.94 -11.97 14.57
C ASN A 128 0.55 -12.30 13.98
N LYS A 129 -0.27 -11.29 13.65
CA LYS A 129 -1.58 -11.43 13.00
C LYS A 129 -1.80 -10.30 12.01
N ARG A 130 -2.65 -10.51 11.01
CA ARG A 130 -3.11 -9.43 10.12
C ARG A 130 -4.06 -8.53 10.89
N SER A 131 -3.93 -7.21 10.72
CA SER A 131 -4.93 -6.27 11.22
C SER A 131 -6.26 -6.56 10.54
N THR A 132 -7.32 -6.69 11.34
CA THR A 132 -8.70 -6.87 10.89
C THR A 132 -9.43 -5.53 10.75
N LEU A 133 -8.74 -4.41 11.02
CA LEU A 133 -9.32 -3.08 10.93
C LEU A 133 -9.54 -2.71 9.46
N GLN A 134 -10.77 -2.89 8.96
CA GLN A 134 -11.14 -2.58 7.57
C GLN A 134 -11.51 -1.11 7.35
N LYS A 135 -11.82 -0.38 8.43
CA LYS A 135 -12.17 1.04 8.40
C LYS A 135 -11.58 1.72 9.65
N PRO A 136 -11.15 2.98 9.58
CA PRO A 136 -10.71 3.71 10.77
C PRO A 136 -11.86 3.92 11.76
N PRO A 137 -11.58 4.16 13.04
CA PRO A 137 -12.59 4.51 14.02
C PRO A 137 -13.29 5.84 13.68
N PHE A 138 -14.44 6.08 14.31
CA PHE A 138 -15.09 7.39 14.27
C PHE A 138 -14.29 8.41 15.08
N ILE A 139 -14.33 9.67 14.66
CA ILE A 139 -13.81 10.80 15.42
C ILE A 139 -14.81 11.11 16.53
N GLU A 140 -14.34 11.12 17.77
CA GLU A 140 -15.16 11.41 18.94
C GLU A 140 -15.69 12.85 18.87
N ASN A 141 -16.93 13.05 19.32
CA ASN A 141 -17.57 14.36 19.45
C ASN A 141 -17.69 15.17 18.14
N ARG A 142 -17.68 14.52 16.96
CA ARG A 142 -17.94 15.19 15.68
C ARG A 142 -19.36 14.91 15.16
N TRP A 143 -20.06 15.97 14.74
CA TRP A 143 -21.34 15.89 14.07
C TRP A 143 -21.28 16.59 12.70
N PRO A 144 -21.69 15.93 11.60
CA PRO A 144 -22.13 14.53 11.52
C PRO A 144 -20.99 13.54 11.83
N PRO A 145 -21.31 12.27 12.18
CA PRO A 145 -20.30 11.27 12.47
C PRO A 145 -19.37 11.06 11.28
N ILE A 146 -18.07 11.24 11.49
CA ILE A 146 -17.04 10.97 10.48
C ILE A 146 -16.00 10.03 11.05
N ARG A 147 -15.33 9.28 10.18
CA ARG A 147 -14.15 8.51 10.54
C ARG A 147 -12.89 9.30 10.28
N TYR A 148 -11.84 8.99 11.03
CA TYR A 148 -10.49 9.27 10.57
C TYR A 148 -10.32 8.73 9.15
N ASP A 149 -9.55 9.41 8.30
CA ASP A 149 -9.33 8.92 6.94
C ASP A 149 -8.06 8.06 6.83
N THR A 150 -7.18 8.17 7.81
CA THR A 150 -5.86 7.53 7.84
C THR A 150 -5.58 6.93 9.21
N THR A 151 -5.07 5.70 9.25
CA THR A 151 -4.43 5.15 10.46
C THR A 151 -2.93 5.21 10.32
N ALA A 152 -2.21 5.25 11.44
CA ALA A 152 -0.75 5.37 11.42
C ALA A 152 -0.06 4.61 12.55
N LYS A 153 1.21 4.27 12.31
CA LYS A 153 2.15 3.88 13.36
C LYS A 153 2.56 5.07 14.21
N ASN A 154 2.89 6.16 13.52
CA ASN A 154 3.22 7.45 14.12
C ASN A 154 2.63 8.54 13.21
N LYS A 155 1.71 9.33 13.74
CA LYS A 155 0.98 10.34 12.98
C LYS A 155 1.82 11.56 12.62
N VAL A 156 2.82 11.87 13.44
CA VAL A 156 3.69 13.04 13.28
C VAL A 156 4.74 12.76 12.20
N THR A 157 5.44 11.63 12.32
CA THR A 157 6.54 11.27 11.42
C THR A 157 6.06 10.56 10.15
N MET A 158 4.81 10.10 10.14
CA MET A 158 4.19 9.33 9.04
C MET A 158 5.03 8.12 8.63
N ASP A 159 5.66 7.48 9.62
CA ASP A 159 6.56 6.36 9.37
C ASP A 159 5.85 5.21 8.66
N VAL A 160 4.59 4.94 9.03
CA VAL A 160 3.67 4.10 8.26
C VAL A 160 2.28 4.70 8.39
N ILE A 161 1.61 4.93 7.27
CA ILE A 161 0.21 5.36 7.21
C ILE A 161 -0.60 4.38 6.34
N VAL A 162 -1.88 4.22 6.62
CA VAL A 162 -2.77 3.33 5.87
C VAL A 162 -4.01 4.09 5.43
N LYS A 163 -4.34 4.00 4.14
CA LYS A 163 -5.55 4.53 3.53
C LYS A 163 -6.57 3.43 3.27
N PHE A 164 -7.84 3.77 3.48
CA PHE A 164 -8.96 2.83 3.40
C PHE A 164 -9.92 3.14 2.25
N GLU A 165 -9.68 4.23 1.53
CA GLU A 165 -10.54 4.72 0.46
C GLU A 165 -9.73 4.88 -0.83
N ASP A 166 -10.26 4.31 -1.91
CA ASP A 166 -9.63 4.33 -3.24
C ASP A 166 -9.53 5.77 -3.76
N ASN A 167 -8.54 6.01 -4.64
CA ASN A 167 -8.35 7.29 -5.32
C ASN A 167 -8.11 8.50 -4.39
N THR A 168 -7.74 8.25 -3.13
CA THR A 168 -7.24 9.26 -2.18
C THR A 168 -5.72 9.36 -2.23
N PHE A 169 -5.12 8.80 -3.27
CA PHE A 169 -3.70 8.76 -3.54
C PHE A 169 -3.45 8.70 -5.05
N TYR A 170 -2.30 9.20 -5.48
CA TYR A 170 -1.86 9.25 -6.87
C TYR A 170 -0.38 8.87 -6.97
N PRO A 171 0.00 7.83 -7.74
CA PRO A 171 1.40 7.53 -8.00
C PRO A 171 1.99 8.62 -8.89
N ALA A 172 2.85 9.47 -8.34
CA ALA A 172 3.42 10.62 -9.05
C ALA A 172 4.75 10.30 -9.73
N PHE A 173 5.52 9.36 -9.17
CA PHE A 173 6.80 8.94 -9.73
C PHE A 173 7.03 7.44 -9.55
N VAL A 174 7.70 6.83 -10.54
CA VAL A 174 8.36 5.52 -10.42
C VAL A 174 9.83 5.77 -10.15
N ILE A 175 10.40 5.05 -9.20
CA ILE A 175 11.76 5.30 -8.74
C ILE A 175 12.54 4.01 -8.78
N SER A 176 13.54 4.00 -9.65
CA SER A 176 14.46 2.88 -9.83
C SER A 176 15.69 3.13 -8.97
N PHE A 177 16.06 2.15 -8.15
CA PHE A 177 17.15 2.25 -7.19
C PHE A 177 17.85 0.91 -6.96
N GLN A 178 19.12 0.97 -6.58
CA GLN A 178 19.86 -0.18 -6.08
C GLN A 178 19.93 -0.14 -4.56
N LYS A 179 19.97 -1.32 -3.93
CA LYS A 179 20.23 -1.47 -2.49
C LYS A 179 21.67 -1.93 -2.29
N ARG A 180 22.57 -1.00 -2.01
CA ARG A 180 24.00 -1.28 -1.86
C ARG A 180 24.35 -1.56 -0.40
N PRO A 181 24.83 -2.76 -0.03
CA PRO A 181 25.36 -3.03 1.29
C PRO A 181 26.51 -2.07 1.63
N LEU A 182 26.54 -1.56 2.86
CA LEU A 182 27.68 -0.84 3.40
C LEU A 182 28.51 -1.85 4.18
N ILE A 183 29.73 -2.10 3.73
CA ILE A 183 30.67 -2.95 4.47
C ILE A 183 31.02 -2.22 5.77
N PRO A 184 30.82 -2.82 6.95
CA PRO A 184 31.34 -2.25 8.19
C PRO A 184 32.86 -2.16 8.08
N ILE A 185 33.43 -0.98 8.33
CA ILE A 185 34.88 -0.80 8.45
C ILE A 185 35.32 -1.50 9.73
N SER A 186 35.48 -2.82 9.67
CA SER A 186 36.09 -3.64 10.71
C SER A 186 36.79 -4.83 10.08
N VAL A 187 37.71 -4.55 9.16
CA VAL A 187 38.86 -5.41 8.91
C VAL A 187 40.05 -4.47 8.81
N SER A 188 40.68 -4.21 9.95
CA SER A 188 42.03 -3.65 9.94
C SER A 188 42.92 -4.64 9.20
N LEU A 189 43.50 -4.22 8.09
CA LEU A 189 44.61 -4.88 7.44
C LEU A 189 45.68 -5.18 8.50
N GLN A 190 45.84 -6.43 8.90
CA GLN A 190 47.11 -6.85 9.48
C GLN A 190 48.08 -7.04 8.32
N PRO A 191 49.27 -6.41 8.33
CA PRO A 191 50.27 -6.66 7.32
C PRO A 191 50.75 -8.12 7.45
N ALA A 192 50.75 -8.84 6.33
CA ALA A 192 51.33 -10.17 6.26
C ALA A 192 52.84 -10.07 6.53
N HIS A 193 53.27 -10.47 7.72
CA HIS A 193 54.67 -10.81 7.95
C HIS A 193 54.92 -12.23 7.45
N SER A 194 55.66 -12.31 6.34
CA SER A 194 56.28 -13.52 5.86
C SER A 194 57.39 -13.95 6.83
N THR A 195 57.21 -15.10 7.48
CA THR A 195 58.35 -15.85 8.05
C THR A 195 58.22 -17.31 7.68
N PHE A 196 59.16 -17.72 6.84
CA PHE A 196 59.53 -19.09 6.49
C PHE A 196 60.27 -19.72 7.68
N GLN A 197 59.91 -20.94 8.11
CA GLN A 197 60.86 -22.04 8.39
C GLN A 197 60.18 -23.35 8.89
N SER A 198 60.41 -24.40 8.09
CA SER A 198 60.69 -25.84 8.35
C SER A 198 60.18 -26.62 9.59
N GLU A 199 59.40 -27.66 9.29
CA GLU A 199 59.39 -29.08 9.73
C GLU A 199 59.79 -29.53 11.16
N SER A 200 58.92 -30.32 11.82
CA SER A 200 59.17 -31.77 12.07
C SER A 200 57.97 -32.50 12.74
N TYR A 201 57.90 -33.82 12.46
CA TYR A 201 56.91 -34.88 12.81
C TYR A 201 56.67 -35.04 14.35
N ALA A 202 55.60 -35.63 14.93
CA ALA A 202 54.72 -36.75 14.58
C ALA A 202 53.40 -36.75 15.43
N ARG A 203 52.38 -37.53 15.01
CA ARG A 203 51.04 -37.77 15.62
C ARG A 203 51.08 -38.87 16.74
N PRO A 204 49.98 -39.41 17.35
CA PRO A 204 48.51 -39.20 17.14
C PRO A 204 47.58 -39.26 18.40
N VAL A 205 46.27 -39.13 18.15
CA VAL A 205 45.11 -39.87 18.77
C VAL A 205 44.05 -39.05 19.56
N GLN A 206 42.85 -39.04 18.96
CA GLN A 206 41.44 -39.10 19.45
C GLN A 206 40.74 -37.99 20.27
N ASN A 207 39.63 -37.56 19.63
CA ASN A 207 38.23 -37.43 20.11
C ASN A 207 37.78 -36.24 20.99
N GLN A 208 36.83 -35.48 20.39
CA GLN A 208 35.52 -35.03 20.91
C GLN A 208 35.50 -34.14 22.16
N CYS A 209 34.76 -33.05 22.33
CA CYS A 209 33.74 -32.23 21.64
C CYS A 209 33.85 -30.83 22.33
N PHE A 210 33.38 -29.70 21.81
CA PHE A 210 32.02 -29.18 21.99
C PHE A 210 31.94 -27.80 21.30
N ALA A 211 31.01 -27.62 20.37
CA ALA A 211 30.41 -26.33 20.07
C ALA A 211 28.90 -26.55 19.84
N PRO A 212 28.01 -25.80 20.52
CA PRO A 212 26.58 -25.98 20.34
C PRO A 212 26.10 -25.42 19.00
N SER A 213 25.28 -26.26 18.37
CA SER A 213 24.38 -26.03 17.24
C SER A 213 23.30 -24.98 17.53
N ARG A 214 22.91 -24.21 16.50
CA ARG A 214 21.56 -24.22 15.87
C ARG A 214 21.44 -23.01 14.93
N ASN A 215 21.51 -23.20 13.62
CA ASN A 215 20.45 -23.65 12.68
C ASN A 215 19.56 -22.49 12.18
N HIS A 216 19.81 -22.08 10.94
CA HIS A 216 18.80 -21.51 10.05
C HIS A 216 18.71 -22.43 8.83
N SER A 217 17.67 -23.26 8.78
CA SER A 217 17.38 -24.12 7.63
C SER A 217 16.36 -23.42 6.75
N SER A 218 16.78 -23.07 5.54
CA SER A 218 15.93 -22.81 4.39
C SER A 218 15.37 -24.13 3.88
N VAL A 219 14.06 -24.18 3.60
CA VAL A 219 13.50 -25.22 2.72
C VAL A 219 12.51 -24.55 1.77
N ILE A 220 12.94 -24.48 0.52
CA ILE A 220 12.16 -24.28 -0.69
C ILE A 220 11.25 -25.50 -0.86
N ASN A 221 9.98 -25.28 -1.24
CA ASN A 221 9.19 -26.32 -1.91
C ASN A 221 8.40 -25.70 -3.07
N SER A 222 8.91 -25.89 -4.27
CA SER A 222 8.14 -25.87 -5.53
C SER A 222 7.74 -27.31 -5.85
N ILE A 223 6.43 -27.58 -6.02
CA ILE A 223 5.97 -28.88 -6.52
C ILE A 223 5.10 -28.68 -7.77
N HIS A 224 5.58 -29.30 -8.85
CA HIS A 224 4.89 -29.59 -10.10
C HIS A 224 3.57 -30.36 -9.87
N ARG A 225 2.53 -30.01 -10.63
CA ARG A 225 1.33 -30.85 -10.81
C ARG A 225 1.24 -31.36 -12.25
N ARG A 226 1.24 -32.68 -12.41
CA ARG A 226 0.53 -33.44 -13.45
C ARG A 226 0.46 -34.92 -13.04
N ALA A 227 -0.75 -35.45 -12.92
CA ALA A 227 -1.13 -36.79 -13.36
C ALA A 227 -2.66 -36.91 -13.31
N ASN A 228 -3.18 -37.48 -14.39
CA ASN A 228 -4.56 -37.80 -14.71
C ASN A 228 -4.82 -39.26 -14.27
N LEU A 229 -6.04 -39.61 -13.84
CA LEU A 229 -6.59 -40.96 -13.95
C LEU A 229 -8.10 -40.96 -13.64
N ASP A 230 -8.78 -41.75 -14.46
CA ASP A 230 -10.21 -41.85 -14.70
C ASP A 230 -11.02 -42.42 -13.52
N ASN A 231 -12.31 -42.08 -13.46
CA ASN A 231 -13.35 -43.10 -13.33
C ASN A 231 -14.74 -42.59 -13.73
N HIS A 232 -15.32 -43.35 -14.65
CA HIS A 232 -16.68 -43.34 -15.17
C HIS A 232 -17.72 -43.68 -14.08
N VAL A 233 -18.83 -42.93 -14.00
CA VAL A 233 -20.17 -43.46 -13.68
C VAL A 233 -21.21 -42.70 -14.51
N GLU A 234 -22.17 -43.45 -15.03
CA GLU A 234 -23.10 -43.18 -16.14
C GLU A 234 -24.19 -42.11 -15.89
N GLN A 235 -24.71 -41.60 -17.01
CA GLN A 235 -25.88 -40.72 -17.13
C GLN A 235 -27.22 -41.43 -16.83
N PRO A 236 -28.32 -40.66 -16.77
CA PRO A 236 -29.24 -40.82 -17.90
C PRO A 236 -29.69 -39.51 -18.57
N ARG A 237 -29.97 -39.63 -19.88
CA ARG A 237 -30.51 -38.64 -20.82
C ARG A 237 -31.88 -38.10 -20.41
N SER A 238 -32.14 -36.83 -20.73
CA SER A 238 -33.46 -36.37 -21.20
C SER A 238 -33.33 -35.14 -22.10
N THR A 239 -34.37 -34.93 -22.90
CA THR A 239 -34.43 -34.40 -24.28
C THR A 239 -34.54 -32.88 -24.43
N PHE A 240 -34.15 -32.40 -25.62
CA PHE A 240 -34.27 -31.04 -26.17
C PHE A 240 -35.68 -30.43 -26.08
N VAL A 241 -35.77 -29.13 -25.74
CA VAL A 241 -36.65 -28.12 -26.39
C VAL A 241 -36.00 -26.74 -26.23
N THR A 242 -35.80 -26.04 -27.35
CA THR A 242 -35.43 -24.61 -27.40
C THR A 242 -36.70 -23.75 -27.52
N SER A 243 -36.81 -22.67 -26.74
CA SER A 243 -37.84 -21.64 -26.85
C SER A 243 -37.24 -20.23 -26.63
N PRO A 244 -37.82 -19.17 -27.25
CA PRO A 244 -37.18 -17.86 -27.43
C PRO A 244 -37.24 -16.98 -26.17
N PRO A 245 -36.42 -15.89 -26.09
CA PRO A 245 -36.31 -15.10 -24.88
C PRO A 245 -37.55 -14.24 -24.64
N ALA A 246 -38.08 -14.31 -23.42
CA ALA A 246 -39.12 -13.43 -22.92
C ALA A 246 -38.55 -12.03 -22.61
N ALA A 247 -39.22 -10.99 -23.11
CA ALA A 247 -38.95 -9.60 -22.77
C ALA A 247 -39.22 -9.36 -21.28
N ARG A 248 -38.18 -8.94 -20.53
CA ARG A 248 -38.33 -8.38 -19.18
C ARG A 248 -38.45 -6.87 -19.28
N THR A 249 -39.60 -6.36 -18.88
CA THR A 249 -39.84 -4.93 -18.62
C THR A 249 -39.16 -4.56 -17.29
N ASN A 250 -38.13 -3.70 -17.35
CA ASN A 250 -37.50 -3.11 -16.17
C ASN A 250 -38.39 -1.98 -15.62
N GLN A 251 -38.95 -2.17 -14.43
CA GLN A 251 -39.72 -1.16 -13.70
C GLN A 251 -38.93 -0.55 -12.53
N GLU A 252 -37.61 -0.69 -12.53
CA GLU A 252 -36.71 -0.20 -11.45
C GLU A 252 -35.88 1.04 -11.87
N ASP A 253 -35.89 1.46 -13.13
CA ASP A 253 -35.01 2.53 -13.64
C ASP A 253 -35.57 3.97 -13.46
N PHE A 254 -36.77 4.14 -12.91
CA PHE A 254 -37.39 5.46 -12.70
C PHE A 254 -37.36 5.95 -11.24
N PHE A 255 -36.98 5.12 -10.26
CA PHE A 255 -37.10 5.48 -8.85
C PHE A 255 -35.93 6.35 -8.34
N VAL A 256 -34.72 6.10 -8.86
CA VAL A 256 -33.51 6.83 -8.45
C VAL A 256 -33.48 8.29 -8.94
N PRO A 257 -33.89 8.64 -10.19
CA PRO A 257 -33.93 10.02 -10.64
C PRO A 257 -34.97 10.88 -9.90
N VAL A 258 -36.10 10.28 -9.52
CA VAL A 258 -37.19 10.99 -8.83
C VAL A 258 -36.79 11.34 -7.39
N LEU A 259 -36.12 10.44 -6.67
CA LEU A 259 -35.60 10.76 -5.33
C LEU A 259 -34.52 11.86 -5.37
N LEU A 260 -33.64 11.85 -6.39
CA LEU A 260 -32.65 12.92 -6.59
C LEU A 260 -33.33 14.25 -6.88
N LEU A 261 -34.38 14.28 -7.70
CA LEU A 261 -35.12 15.50 -7.99
C LEU A 261 -35.87 16.05 -6.76
N LEU A 262 -36.48 15.18 -5.96
CA LEU A 262 -37.17 15.58 -4.73
C LEU A 262 -36.21 16.12 -3.67
N SER A 263 -35.03 15.51 -3.52
CA SER A 263 -33.98 16.03 -2.62
C SER A 263 -33.40 17.36 -3.08
N PHE A 264 -33.24 17.57 -4.39
CA PHE A 264 -32.82 18.86 -4.95
C PHE A 264 -33.85 19.96 -4.69
N LEU A 265 -35.14 19.67 -4.92
CA LEU A 265 -36.24 20.62 -4.64
C LEU A 265 -36.36 20.97 -3.15
N ALA A 266 -36.10 20.00 -2.27
CA ALA A 266 -36.07 20.26 -0.83
C ALA A 266 -34.91 21.20 -0.45
N LEU A 267 -33.73 21.05 -1.07
CA LEU A 267 -32.59 21.93 -0.84
C LEU A 267 -32.84 23.36 -1.32
N VAL A 268 -33.48 23.52 -2.49
CA VAL A 268 -33.85 24.84 -3.03
C VAL A 268 -34.82 25.55 -2.08
N LYS A 269 -35.84 24.85 -1.56
CA LYS A 269 -36.77 25.44 -0.59
C LYS A 269 -36.09 25.84 0.72
N VAL A 270 -35.16 25.02 1.22
CA VAL A 270 -34.38 25.37 2.43
C VAL A 270 -33.55 26.61 2.18
N PHE A 271 -32.95 26.74 0.99
CA PHE A 271 -32.15 27.91 0.64
C PHE A 271 -33.00 29.18 0.51
N GLU A 272 -34.20 29.09 -0.08
CA GLU A 272 -35.16 30.20 -0.16
C GLU A 272 -35.60 30.66 1.24
N ILE A 273 -35.93 29.72 2.14
CA ILE A 273 -36.32 30.03 3.53
C ILE A 273 -35.18 30.74 4.27
N ILE A 274 -33.94 30.23 4.14
CA ILE A 274 -32.77 30.85 4.76
C ILE A 274 -32.55 32.26 4.20
N ASN A 275 -32.67 32.44 2.88
CA ASN A 275 -32.48 33.73 2.24
C ASN A 275 -33.55 34.75 2.69
N ASP A 276 -34.80 34.33 2.84
CA ASP A 276 -35.89 35.19 3.34
C ASP A 276 -35.69 35.57 4.81
N GLU A 277 -35.24 34.64 5.67
CA GLU A 277 -34.89 34.95 7.05
C GLU A 277 -33.68 35.89 7.16
N LEU A 278 -32.68 35.73 6.29
CA LEU A 278 -31.55 36.66 6.21
C LEU A 278 -31.99 38.05 5.75
N LYS A 279 -32.87 38.17 4.75
CA LYS A 279 -33.42 39.46 4.32
C LYS A 279 -34.21 40.16 5.43
N LYS A 280 -35.02 39.42 6.21
CA LYS A 280 -35.74 39.97 7.37
C LYS A 280 -34.80 40.45 8.47
N LYS A 281 -33.72 39.71 8.73
CA LYS A 281 -32.77 40.00 9.80
C LYS A 281 -31.84 41.17 9.49
N PHE A 282 -31.49 41.37 8.21
CA PHE A 282 -30.49 42.36 7.81
C PHE A 282 -31.06 43.61 7.10
N ARG A 283 -32.39 43.73 6.94
CA ARG A 283 -33.08 44.85 6.26
C ARG A 283 -32.27 45.42 5.08
N PHE A 284 -32.20 44.65 4.00
CA PHE A 284 -31.90 45.20 2.67
C PHE A 284 -33.18 45.76 2.06
#